data_AF-A0A5E6MQ81-F1
#
_entry.id   AF-A0A5E6MQ81-F1
#
_cell.length_a   1.000
_cell.length_b   1.000
_cell.length_c   1.000
_cell.angle_alpha   90.00
_cell.angle_beta   90.00
_cell.angle_gamma   90.00
#
_symmetry.space_group_name_H-M   'P 1'
#
loop_
_entity.id
_entity.type
_entity.pdbx_description
1 polymer ?
#
loop_
_entity_poly.entity_id
_entity_poly.type
_entity_poly.pdbx_seq_one_letter_code
_entity_poly.pdbx_strand_id
1 'polypeptide(L)'
;MGNVLSRVALRASIALLTTTAFAESPVGRSFPLPFSPKLPYDVDRTVVGRLDREGRVLEAQREFDILAWQTFIALNWPATADGKPARDKTIADDSSERVWSFWRPASTIFLPDGARPKPWNPSEASAEENSLFRAKAAWRQHTTSADQNFQAFSGPLVDQNGKWVRYEVLVNNEEFDYIITNRLYSLDGQVEYTQKAADNEIAFPIDSESKHSHGAIEVKFAWKELGPNDDRSRFFTRSIRVQLSEPYSAGQKPPTREIDAGLVGMHIAMRTRSSPEWIWATFEQIDNVRSNPLPGGGQSHPNFFNPHSDAMPNQLPPKNATLDPKTGSPVIEPDPAKATTWIEHLTTTPVQVTRVEVPTQGTLNPLDKQIAVSTAALNAQVQAALRQARSVFQYYELIGTQWPVRPNAPAFAGGNRSAPESITHKTPGDVVPVFLVNTTMETYFQKGLQPAGPLEQDDRLADGAPPIDNTPVFGTESCVGCHYSAGAAVGFRRKEDGGFQLDGNGRRIPIFGQNSHFGKSGNANFSWLLQIEARTAPLPNSAPAKPREPASFIDIGH
;
A
#
# COMPACT_ATOMS: atom_id res chain seq x y z
N MET A 1 23.67 48.46 15.09
CA MET A 1 24.76 47.46 15.08
C MET A 1 24.62 46.61 16.34
N GLY A 2 24.52 45.28 16.19
CA GLY A 2 24.70 44.31 17.28
C GLY A 2 23.44 43.79 17.98
N ASN A 3 22.68 42.94 17.30
CA ASN A 3 21.61 42.11 17.90
C ASN A 3 22.23 40.99 18.75
N VAL A 4 21.82 40.90 20.02
CA VAL A 4 22.09 39.78 20.93
C VAL A 4 21.00 38.73 20.72
N LEU A 5 21.34 37.60 20.12
CA LEU A 5 20.45 36.44 19.98
C LEU A 5 20.71 35.46 21.14
N SER A 6 19.75 35.38 22.04
CA SER A 6 19.61 34.33 23.05
C SER A 6 19.45 32.96 22.40
N ARG A 7 20.33 32.02 22.76
CA ARG A 7 20.18 30.60 22.46
C ARG A 7 19.11 30.01 23.38
N VAL A 8 17.95 29.69 22.82
CA VAL A 8 16.94 28.84 23.49
C VAL A 8 17.35 27.39 23.22
N ALA A 9 17.83 26.71 24.26
CA ALA A 9 18.10 25.28 24.23
C ALA A 9 16.77 24.52 24.31
N LEU A 10 16.40 23.82 23.24
CA LEU A 10 15.30 22.85 23.22
C LEU A 10 15.76 21.62 24.01
N ARG A 11 15.42 21.53 25.30
CA ARG A 11 15.63 20.32 26.10
C ARG A 11 14.59 19.28 25.67
N ALA A 12 15.05 18.20 25.05
CA ALA A 12 14.27 16.99 24.88
C ALA A 12 13.98 16.37 26.25
N SER A 13 12.72 16.37 26.66
CA SER A 13 12.27 15.70 27.88
C SER A 13 12.24 14.20 27.66
N ILE A 14 13.21 13.48 28.23
CA ILE A 14 13.15 12.02 28.40
C ILE A 14 12.15 11.77 29.55
N ALA A 15 10.92 11.39 29.20
CA ALA A 15 9.93 10.93 30.17
C ALA A 15 10.18 9.45 30.47
N LEU A 16 10.82 9.17 31.60
CA LEU A 16 10.86 7.83 32.20
C LEU A 16 9.49 7.59 32.86
N LEU A 17 8.58 6.90 32.18
CA LEU A 17 7.28 6.49 32.74
C LEU A 17 7.41 5.14 33.45
N THR A 18 7.75 5.20 34.73
CA THR A 18 7.41 4.12 35.69
C THR A 18 6.16 4.53 36.45
N THR A 19 4.99 4.09 35.99
CA THR A 19 3.77 4.07 36.79
C THR A 19 2.97 2.81 36.48
N THR A 20 2.89 1.93 37.48
CA THR A 20 1.84 0.92 37.63
C THR A 20 0.48 1.63 37.67
N ALA A 21 -0.22 1.64 36.55
CA ALA A 21 -1.63 2.04 36.48
C ALA A 21 -2.44 0.77 36.17
N PHE A 22 -3.46 0.50 36.98
CA PHE A 22 -4.46 -0.53 36.72
C PHE A 22 -5.00 -0.34 35.31
N ALA A 23 -4.71 -1.29 34.42
CA ALA A 23 -5.25 -1.28 33.07
C ALA A 23 -6.78 -1.41 33.17
N GLU A 24 -7.50 -0.40 32.69
CA GLU A 24 -8.90 -0.56 32.31
C GLU A 24 -9.01 -1.83 31.45
N SER A 25 -10.00 -2.67 31.76
CA SER A 25 -10.23 -3.91 31.02
C SER A 25 -10.28 -3.58 29.52
N PRO A 26 -9.45 -4.21 28.66
CA PRO A 26 -9.41 -3.85 27.26
C PRO A 26 -10.80 -4.01 26.64
N VAL A 27 -11.24 -3.00 25.90
CA VAL A 27 -12.56 -3.01 25.25
C VAL A 27 -12.67 -4.23 24.33
N GLY A 28 -13.69 -5.06 24.55
CA GLY A 28 -14.02 -6.24 23.75
C GLY A 28 -13.35 -7.56 24.21
N ARG A 29 -13.55 -8.65 23.44
CA ARG A 29 -13.08 -9.99 23.82
C ARG A 29 -11.59 -10.21 23.57
N SER A 30 -11.01 -11.17 24.29
CA SER A 30 -9.64 -11.64 24.07
C SER A 30 -9.46 -12.34 22.73
N PHE A 31 -8.21 -12.35 22.24
CA PHE A 31 -7.85 -13.11 21.05
C PHE A 31 -8.10 -14.63 21.26
N PRO A 32 -8.76 -15.32 20.31
CA PRO A 32 -9.04 -16.75 20.45
C PRO A 32 -7.76 -17.60 20.33
N LEU A 33 -7.58 -18.53 21.27
CA LEU A 33 -6.49 -19.51 21.28
C LEU A 33 -7.07 -20.95 21.35
N PRO A 34 -6.34 -21.97 20.85
CA PRO A 34 -5.02 -21.89 20.20
C PRO A 34 -5.06 -21.18 18.83
N PHE A 35 -3.89 -20.78 18.32
CA PHE A 35 -3.80 -20.26 16.95
C PHE A 35 -4.35 -21.26 15.93
N SER A 36 -5.02 -20.75 14.90
CA SER A 36 -5.69 -21.57 13.90
C SER A 36 -5.10 -21.34 12.50
N PRO A 37 -4.85 -22.41 11.72
CA PRO A 37 -4.53 -22.29 10.30
C PRO A 37 -5.72 -21.88 9.42
N LYS A 38 -6.95 -21.90 9.95
CA LYS A 38 -8.16 -21.62 9.18
C LYS A 38 -8.23 -20.13 8.89
N LEU A 39 -8.10 -19.76 7.62
CA LEU A 39 -8.42 -18.43 7.11
C LEU A 39 -9.89 -18.13 7.46
N PRO A 40 -10.19 -17.05 8.22
CA PRO A 40 -11.58 -16.68 8.49
C PRO A 40 -12.27 -16.17 7.21
N TYR A 41 -13.60 -16.33 7.14
CA TYR A 41 -14.41 -15.78 6.04
C TYR A 41 -14.75 -14.31 6.27
N ASP A 42 -15.23 -14.00 7.48
CA ASP A 42 -15.71 -12.69 7.88
C ASP A 42 -15.72 -12.59 9.43
N VAL A 43 -16.06 -11.42 9.96
CA VAL A 43 -16.45 -11.26 11.37
C VAL A 43 -17.77 -12.00 11.67
N ASP A 44 -18.07 -12.26 12.95
CA ASP A 44 -19.43 -12.67 13.33
C ASP A 44 -20.40 -11.50 13.11
N ARG A 45 -21.13 -11.57 11.99
CA ARG A 45 -22.08 -10.54 11.54
C ARG A 45 -23.24 -10.33 12.52
N THR A 46 -23.58 -11.33 13.33
CA THR A 46 -24.62 -11.19 14.36
C THR A 46 -24.10 -10.36 15.52
N VAL A 47 -22.87 -10.62 15.95
CA VAL A 47 -22.19 -9.87 17.00
C VAL A 47 -21.93 -8.44 16.57
N VAL A 48 -21.26 -8.25 15.43
CA VAL A 48 -20.92 -6.91 14.92
C VAL A 48 -22.18 -6.09 14.62
N GLY A 49 -23.19 -6.69 13.98
CA GLY A 49 -24.46 -6.01 13.71
C GLY A 49 -25.21 -5.60 14.98
N ARG A 50 -25.07 -6.33 16.09
CA ARG A 50 -25.61 -5.93 17.39
C ARG A 50 -24.81 -4.77 18.00
N LEU A 51 -23.48 -4.85 17.99
CA LEU A 51 -22.61 -3.80 18.53
C LEU A 51 -22.79 -2.47 17.80
N ASP A 52 -22.91 -2.50 16.48
CA ASP A 52 -23.17 -1.33 15.66
C ASP A 52 -24.52 -0.65 16.03
N ARG A 53 -25.61 -1.42 16.12
CA ARG A 53 -26.92 -0.89 16.57
C ARG A 53 -26.90 -0.31 17.99
N GLU A 54 -26.02 -0.80 18.85
CA GLU A 54 -25.81 -0.29 20.21
C GLU A 54 -24.85 0.91 20.27
N GLY A 55 -24.27 1.34 19.14
CA GLY A 55 -23.28 2.42 19.08
C GLY A 55 -21.90 2.02 19.66
N ARG A 56 -21.62 0.73 19.81
CA ARG A 56 -20.42 0.18 20.47
C ARG A 56 -19.29 -0.06 19.46
N VAL A 57 -18.94 0.98 18.72
CA VAL A 57 -17.96 0.93 17.61
C VAL A 57 -16.59 0.40 18.06
N LEU A 58 -16.12 0.74 19.27
CA LEU A 58 -14.83 0.24 19.78
C LEU A 58 -14.82 -1.28 20.01
N GLU A 59 -15.96 -1.88 20.34
CA GLU A 59 -16.08 -3.32 20.49
C GLU A 59 -16.24 -4.01 19.13
N ALA A 60 -16.93 -3.36 18.19
CA ALA A 60 -16.96 -3.84 16.81
C ALA A 60 -15.55 -3.80 16.19
N GLN A 61 -14.79 -2.72 16.41
CA GLN A 61 -13.38 -2.61 16.02
C GLN A 61 -12.55 -3.77 16.56
N ARG A 62 -12.76 -4.19 17.82
CA ARG A 62 -12.07 -5.35 18.39
C ARG A 62 -12.30 -6.61 17.57
N GLU A 63 -13.52 -6.84 17.08
CA GLU A 63 -13.82 -8.02 16.24
C GLU A 63 -13.08 -7.97 14.90
N PHE A 64 -12.98 -6.79 14.27
CA PHE A 64 -12.19 -6.62 13.04
C PHE A 64 -10.68 -6.75 13.27
N ASP A 65 -10.16 -6.25 14.40
CA ASP A 65 -8.74 -6.45 14.75
C ASP A 65 -8.43 -7.93 15.06
N ILE A 66 -9.37 -8.67 15.64
CA ILE A 66 -9.25 -10.13 15.82
C ILE A 66 -9.26 -10.83 14.45
N LEU A 67 -10.18 -10.46 13.56
CA LEU A 67 -10.21 -10.98 12.19
C LEU A 67 -8.86 -10.74 11.49
N ALA A 68 -8.34 -9.51 11.55
CA ALA A 68 -7.06 -9.15 10.96
C ALA A 68 -5.92 -10.04 11.46
N TRP A 69 -5.79 -10.23 12.78
CA TRP A 69 -4.78 -11.13 13.35
C TRP A 69 -5.00 -12.60 12.97
N GLN A 70 -6.23 -13.08 12.96
CA GLN A 70 -6.54 -14.45 12.53
C GLN A 70 -6.14 -14.67 11.06
N THR A 71 -6.43 -13.70 10.19
CA THR A 71 -6.02 -13.72 8.79
C THR A 71 -4.51 -13.68 8.64
N PHE A 72 -3.81 -12.77 9.35
CA PHE A 72 -2.34 -12.71 9.34
C PHE A 72 -1.72 -14.06 9.72
N ILE A 73 -2.23 -14.70 10.77
CA ILE A 73 -1.75 -16.01 11.23
C ILE A 73 -2.04 -17.11 10.21
N ALA A 74 -3.24 -17.15 9.62
CA ALA A 74 -3.60 -18.16 8.64
C ALA A 74 -2.78 -18.05 7.35
N LEU A 75 -2.55 -16.83 6.86
CA LEU A 75 -1.75 -16.59 5.66
C LEU A 75 -0.26 -16.93 5.89
N ASN A 76 0.26 -16.61 7.07
CA ASN A 76 1.63 -16.93 7.46
C ASN A 76 1.78 -18.35 8.03
N TRP A 77 0.74 -19.18 8.00
CA TRP A 77 0.85 -20.58 8.38
C TRP A 77 1.74 -21.34 7.39
N PRO A 78 2.54 -22.32 7.84
CA PRO A 78 3.22 -23.24 6.93
C PRO A 78 2.24 -23.93 5.99
N ALA A 79 2.60 -24.08 4.73
CA ALA A 79 1.78 -24.71 3.71
C ALA A 79 2.30 -26.09 3.33
N THR A 80 1.38 -26.93 2.83
CA THR A 80 1.65 -28.13 2.05
C THR A 80 2.03 -27.75 0.61
N ALA A 81 2.52 -28.71 -0.18
CA ALA A 81 2.97 -28.47 -1.56
C ALA A 81 1.86 -27.97 -2.52
N ASP A 82 0.58 -28.11 -2.15
CA ASP A 82 -0.59 -27.61 -2.89
C ASP A 82 -1.12 -26.26 -2.35
N GLY A 83 -0.37 -25.60 -1.46
CA GLY A 83 -0.69 -24.28 -0.92
C GLY A 83 -1.76 -24.25 0.16
N LYS A 84 -2.18 -25.42 0.67
CA LYS A 84 -3.10 -25.51 1.82
C LYS A 84 -2.32 -25.38 3.13
N PRO A 85 -2.94 -24.90 4.22
CA PRO A 85 -2.26 -24.85 5.49
C PRO A 85 -1.95 -26.27 6.02
N ALA A 86 -0.69 -26.49 6.41
CA ALA A 86 -0.22 -27.73 7.01
C ALA A 86 -0.73 -27.86 8.46
N ARG A 87 -1.75 -28.70 8.66
CA ARG A 87 -2.48 -28.85 9.94
C ARG A 87 -1.70 -29.60 11.03
N ASP A 88 -0.63 -30.28 10.64
CA ASP A 88 0.31 -30.98 11.51
C ASP A 88 1.44 -30.07 12.04
N LYS A 89 1.55 -28.86 11.49
CA LYS A 89 2.57 -27.87 11.87
C LYS A 89 2.00 -26.78 12.77
N THR A 90 2.88 -25.94 13.31
CA THR A 90 2.52 -24.72 14.05
C THR A 90 2.99 -23.47 13.32
N ILE A 91 2.48 -22.30 13.71
CA ILE A 91 2.91 -21.00 13.18
C ILE A 91 4.41 -20.69 13.36
N ALA A 92 5.11 -21.41 14.25
CA ALA A 92 6.54 -21.25 14.44
C ALA A 92 7.40 -22.12 13.51
N ASP A 93 6.80 -23.11 12.83
CA ASP A 93 7.51 -23.93 11.85
C ASP A 93 7.88 -23.08 10.62
N ASP A 94 9.12 -23.21 10.16
CA ASP A 94 9.70 -22.49 9.02
C ASP A 94 10.26 -23.46 7.96
N SER A 95 9.96 -24.75 8.08
CA SER A 95 10.47 -25.80 7.19
C SER A 95 9.71 -25.92 5.87
N SER A 96 8.62 -25.16 5.70
CA SER A 96 7.92 -25.02 4.42
C SER A 96 7.48 -23.59 4.16
N GLU A 97 7.17 -23.33 2.90
CA GLU A 97 6.63 -22.06 2.43
C GLU A 97 5.32 -21.68 3.14
N ARG A 98 4.95 -20.40 3.10
CA ARG A 98 3.73 -19.89 3.74
C ARG A 98 2.52 -20.03 2.81
N VAL A 99 1.30 -20.10 3.36
CA VAL A 99 0.07 -20.20 2.54
C VAL A 99 -0.01 -19.12 1.47
N TRP A 100 0.33 -17.88 1.81
CA TRP A 100 0.30 -16.77 0.85
C TRP A 100 1.28 -16.93 -0.32
N SER A 101 2.36 -17.72 -0.21
CA SER A 101 3.34 -17.86 -1.30
C SER A 101 2.80 -18.68 -2.48
N PHE A 102 1.62 -19.27 -2.33
CA PHE A 102 0.91 -20.00 -3.37
C PHE A 102 -0.18 -19.14 -4.03
N TRP A 103 -0.30 -17.88 -3.62
CA TRP A 103 -1.23 -16.92 -4.22
C TRP A 103 -0.62 -16.29 -5.47
N ARG A 104 -1.42 -15.56 -6.26
CA ARG A 104 -0.97 -15.05 -7.56
C ARG A 104 -0.32 -13.68 -7.42
N PRO A 105 0.97 -13.52 -7.79
CA PRO A 105 1.57 -12.19 -7.85
C PRO A 105 0.91 -11.33 -8.93
N ALA A 106 0.57 -10.08 -8.60
CA ALA A 106 -0.06 -9.15 -9.54
C ALA A 106 0.78 -8.93 -10.81
N SER A 107 2.11 -9.00 -10.71
CA SER A 107 3.07 -8.93 -11.82
C SER A 107 2.86 -9.97 -12.92
N THR A 108 2.20 -11.09 -12.60
CA THR A 108 1.88 -12.19 -13.52
C THR A 108 0.47 -12.11 -14.10
N ILE A 109 -0.36 -11.19 -13.59
CA ILE A 109 -1.73 -10.95 -14.05
C ILE A 109 -1.73 -9.87 -15.12
N PHE A 110 -1.09 -8.74 -14.82
CA PHE A 110 -1.07 -7.56 -15.69
C PHE A 110 0.18 -7.58 -16.59
N LEU A 111 0.07 -8.35 -17.66
CA LEU A 111 1.17 -8.59 -18.58
C LEU A 111 1.38 -7.44 -19.59
N PRO A 112 2.57 -7.36 -20.23
CA PRO A 112 2.83 -6.41 -21.31
C PRO A 112 1.72 -6.42 -22.35
N ASP A 113 1.40 -5.23 -22.85
CA ASP A 113 0.41 -5.00 -23.91
C ASP A 113 -1.01 -5.53 -23.59
N GLY A 114 -1.29 -5.83 -22.32
CA GLY A 114 -2.59 -6.37 -21.89
C GLY A 114 -2.78 -7.83 -22.29
N ALA A 115 -1.69 -8.59 -22.46
CA ALA A 115 -1.74 -10.00 -22.79
C ALA A 115 -2.50 -10.81 -21.73
N ARG A 116 -3.19 -11.87 -22.17
CA ARG A 116 -3.92 -12.76 -21.25
C ARG A 116 -2.94 -13.54 -20.38
N PRO A 117 -3.05 -13.49 -19.05
CA PRO A 117 -2.19 -14.24 -18.16
C PRO A 117 -2.51 -15.75 -18.20
N LYS A 118 -1.56 -16.56 -17.76
CA LYS A 118 -1.74 -18.01 -17.64
C LYS A 118 -2.85 -18.33 -16.62
N PRO A 119 -3.58 -19.45 -16.77
CA PRO A 119 -4.52 -19.93 -15.75
C PRO A 119 -3.86 -20.11 -14.38
N TRP A 120 -4.66 -20.04 -13.31
CA TRP A 120 -4.19 -20.27 -11.94
C TRP A 120 -3.63 -21.69 -11.80
N ASN A 121 -2.41 -21.80 -11.27
CA ASN A 121 -1.81 -23.08 -10.88
C ASN A 121 -0.97 -22.87 -9.61
N PRO A 122 -1.45 -23.27 -8.42
CA PRO A 122 -0.72 -23.05 -7.16
C PRO A 122 0.62 -23.80 -7.12
N SER A 123 0.70 -24.97 -7.77
CA SER A 123 1.94 -25.76 -7.80
C SER A 123 3.05 -25.08 -8.61
N GLU A 124 2.68 -24.28 -9.62
CA GLU A 124 3.60 -23.44 -10.37
C GLU A 124 3.81 -22.08 -9.69
N ALA A 125 2.86 -21.55 -8.90
CA ALA A 125 2.99 -20.25 -8.25
C ALA A 125 4.17 -20.17 -7.26
N SER A 126 4.46 -21.26 -6.54
CA SER A 126 5.65 -21.32 -5.66
C SER A 126 6.97 -21.52 -6.41
N ALA A 127 6.91 -22.00 -7.66
CA ALA A 127 8.06 -22.40 -8.47
C ALA A 127 8.39 -21.42 -9.62
N GLU A 128 7.42 -20.65 -10.11
CA GLU A 128 7.65 -19.49 -10.97
C GLU A 128 8.44 -18.49 -10.13
N GLU A 129 9.68 -18.21 -10.56
CA GLU A 129 10.65 -17.39 -9.83
C GLU A 129 9.94 -16.21 -9.14
N ASN A 130 9.92 -16.20 -7.79
CA ASN A 130 9.47 -15.10 -6.93
C ASN A 130 10.36 -13.89 -7.19
N SER A 131 10.09 -13.29 -8.31
CA SER A 131 10.78 -12.18 -8.87
C SER A 131 9.85 -11.03 -8.63
N LEU A 132 10.29 -10.12 -7.76
CA LEU A 132 9.67 -8.82 -7.59
C LEU A 132 9.95 -8.05 -8.87
N PHE A 133 9.20 -8.44 -9.90
CA PHE A 133 9.30 -8.01 -11.27
C PHE A 133 8.23 -7.00 -11.51
N ARG A 134 8.66 -6.01 -12.27
CA ARG A 134 7.85 -4.94 -12.78
C ARG A 134 7.63 -3.90 -11.75
N ALA A 135 6.93 -2.95 -12.28
CA ALA A 135 7.35 -1.64 -12.21
C ALA A 135 5.98 -0.90 -12.38
N LYS A 136 5.41 -0.14 -11.40
CA LYS A 136 4.76 1.22 -11.52
C LYS A 136 4.55 1.98 -10.20
N ALA A 137 5.14 3.18 -10.05
CA ALA A 137 4.46 4.26 -9.33
C ALA A 137 4.03 5.30 -10.35
N ALA A 138 2.73 5.50 -10.41
CA ALA A 138 2.22 6.78 -10.87
C ALA A 138 0.82 6.92 -10.31
N TRP A 139 0.71 7.60 -9.18
CA TRP A 139 -0.39 8.51 -9.00
C TRP A 139 0.26 9.91 -9.03
N ARG A 140 -0.21 10.77 -9.96
CA ARG A 140 0.32 12.10 -10.38
C ARG A 140 1.34 12.24 -11.51
N GLN A 141 2.03 11.20 -11.99
CA GLN A 141 2.91 11.41 -13.15
C GLN A 141 2.22 11.03 -14.46
N HIS A 142 2.09 11.99 -15.39
CA HIS A 142 1.74 11.76 -16.80
C HIS A 142 2.78 10.89 -17.56
N THR A 143 3.57 10.10 -16.84
CA THR A 143 4.66 9.28 -17.33
C THR A 143 4.32 7.81 -17.16
N THR A 144 4.86 6.99 -18.05
CA THR A 144 4.64 5.55 -18.16
C THR A 144 5.47 4.75 -17.15
N SER A 145 5.95 5.37 -16.06
CA SER A 145 6.99 4.81 -15.18
C SER A 145 6.45 3.77 -14.22
N ALA A 146 6.45 2.58 -14.78
CA ALA A 146 6.53 1.34 -14.12
C ALA A 146 7.71 1.29 -13.03
N ASP A 147 7.60 1.42 -11.66
CA ASP A 147 8.34 0.67 -10.58
C ASP A 147 7.50 0.02 -9.38
N GLN A 148 7.66 -1.27 -9.01
CA GLN A 148 7.10 -1.98 -7.82
C GLN A 148 8.05 -1.86 -6.63
N ASN A 149 9.21 -1.24 -6.82
CA ASN A 149 10.11 -0.81 -5.74
C ASN A 149 9.61 0.42 -5.01
N PHE A 150 8.45 0.95 -5.40
CA PHE A 150 7.90 2.17 -4.83
C PHE A 150 6.82 1.85 -3.80
N GLN A 151 6.85 2.62 -2.71
CA GLN A 151 5.72 2.74 -1.81
C GLN A 151 4.47 3.21 -2.54
N ALA A 152 3.31 3.15 -1.88
CA ALA A 152 2.03 3.61 -2.44
C ALA A 152 2.27 4.84 -3.35
N PHE A 153 2.23 4.60 -4.65
CA PHE A 153 2.23 5.63 -5.68
C PHE A 153 3.39 6.67 -5.70
N SER A 154 4.54 6.40 -5.06
CA SER A 154 5.61 7.40 -4.87
C SER A 154 6.99 6.93 -5.36
N GLY A 155 8.03 6.91 -4.52
CA GLY A 155 9.41 6.60 -4.88
C GLY A 155 10.07 5.61 -3.93
N PRO A 156 11.40 5.43 -4.01
CA PRO A 156 12.09 4.38 -3.26
C PRO A 156 12.21 4.72 -1.78
N LEU A 157 11.92 3.75 -0.90
CA LEU A 157 12.25 3.83 0.52
C LEU A 157 13.63 3.20 0.75
N VAL A 158 14.58 3.99 1.25
CA VAL A 158 15.95 3.56 1.57
C VAL A 158 16.08 3.32 3.08
N ASP A 159 16.47 2.11 3.47
CA ASP A 159 16.66 1.71 4.86
C ASP A 159 17.96 2.26 5.49
N GLN A 160 18.18 2.00 6.79
CA GLN A 160 19.40 2.43 7.47
C GLN A 160 20.68 1.69 7.03
N ASN A 161 20.58 0.65 6.18
CA ASN A 161 21.71 0.01 5.52
C ASN A 161 21.97 0.58 4.10
N GLY A 162 21.20 1.59 3.67
CA GLY A 162 21.31 2.17 2.33
C GLY A 162 20.71 1.30 1.23
N LYS A 163 19.81 0.37 1.57
CA LYS A 163 19.15 -0.55 0.64
C LYS A 163 17.69 -0.18 0.42
N TRP A 164 17.21 -0.41 -0.80
CA TRP A 164 15.82 -0.15 -1.14
C TRP A 164 14.90 -1.24 -0.57
N VAL A 165 13.79 -0.81 0.02
CA VAL A 165 12.66 -1.68 0.34
C VAL A 165 12.00 -2.13 -0.95
N ARG A 166 11.53 -3.38 -0.96
CA ARG A 166 10.87 -4.03 -2.09
C ARG A 166 9.44 -4.35 -1.76
N TYR A 167 8.56 -4.25 -2.74
CA TYR A 167 7.15 -4.55 -2.54
C TYR A 167 6.69 -5.71 -3.40
N GLU A 168 5.75 -6.47 -2.84
CA GLU A 168 5.10 -7.59 -3.52
C GLU A 168 3.60 -7.45 -3.32
N VAL A 169 2.81 -7.75 -4.34
CA VAL A 169 1.35 -7.76 -4.25
C VAL A 169 0.86 -9.09 -4.78
N LEU A 170 0.02 -9.78 -4.02
CA LEU A 170 -0.59 -11.03 -4.42
C LEU A 170 -2.10 -10.98 -4.19
N VAL A 171 -2.82 -11.71 -5.03
CA VAL A 171 -4.28 -11.85 -4.93
C VAL A 171 -4.64 -13.33 -4.78
N ASN A 172 -5.73 -13.60 -4.07
CA ASN A 172 -6.25 -14.96 -3.97
C ASN A 172 -6.90 -15.44 -5.29
N ASN A 173 -7.28 -16.72 -5.32
CA ASN A 173 -7.86 -17.33 -6.51
C ASN A 173 -9.17 -16.64 -6.93
N GLU A 174 -10.04 -16.28 -5.98
CA GLU A 174 -11.32 -15.65 -6.29
C GLU A 174 -11.19 -14.26 -6.92
N GLU A 175 -10.25 -13.43 -6.44
CA GLU A 175 -9.96 -12.15 -7.10
C GLU A 175 -9.35 -12.37 -8.49
N PHE A 176 -8.36 -13.25 -8.62
CA PHE A 176 -7.75 -13.58 -9.90
C PHE A 176 -8.80 -14.04 -10.93
N ASP A 177 -9.65 -15.00 -10.57
CA ASP A 177 -10.68 -15.55 -11.46
C ASP A 177 -11.66 -14.47 -11.91
N TYR A 178 -12.02 -13.54 -11.02
CA TYR A 178 -12.85 -12.39 -11.37
C TYR A 178 -12.16 -11.47 -12.38
N ILE A 179 -10.88 -11.14 -12.18
CA ILE A 179 -10.09 -10.31 -13.10
C ILE A 179 -10.01 -10.97 -14.49
N ILE A 180 -9.71 -12.27 -14.56
CA ILE A 180 -9.51 -12.96 -15.84
C ILE A 180 -10.83 -13.15 -16.59
N THR A 181 -11.87 -13.60 -15.89
CA THR A 181 -13.20 -13.85 -16.49
C THR A 181 -13.76 -12.58 -17.11
N ASN A 182 -13.55 -11.44 -16.45
CA ASN A 182 -14.06 -10.14 -16.91
C ASN A 182 -13.06 -9.35 -17.78
N ARG A 183 -11.90 -9.94 -18.11
CA ARG A 183 -10.81 -9.33 -18.91
C ARG A 183 -10.25 -8.03 -18.34
N LEU A 184 -10.37 -7.83 -17.01
CA LEU A 184 -9.95 -6.62 -16.32
C LEU A 184 -8.43 -6.46 -16.22
N TYR A 185 -7.65 -7.48 -16.60
CA TYR A 185 -6.19 -7.44 -16.69
C TYR A 185 -5.65 -6.54 -17.82
N SER A 186 -6.51 -6.08 -18.74
CA SER A 186 -6.14 -5.22 -19.88
C SER A 186 -6.99 -3.95 -19.91
N LEU A 187 -6.42 -2.84 -20.35
CA LEU A 187 -7.17 -1.58 -20.48
C LEU A 187 -8.31 -1.73 -21.50
N ASP A 188 -8.09 -2.47 -22.59
CA ASP A 188 -9.14 -2.76 -23.58
C ASP A 188 -10.30 -3.54 -22.97
N GLY A 189 -10.00 -4.57 -22.17
CA GLY A 189 -11.02 -5.36 -21.49
C GLY A 189 -11.77 -4.58 -20.41
N GLN A 190 -11.09 -3.66 -19.69
CA GLN A 190 -11.75 -2.75 -18.76
C GLN A 190 -12.71 -1.80 -19.47
N VAL A 191 -12.29 -1.20 -20.59
CA VAL A 191 -13.17 -0.32 -21.39
C VAL A 191 -14.35 -1.11 -21.94
N GLU A 192 -14.11 -2.30 -22.49
CA GLU A 192 -15.19 -3.20 -22.94
C GLU A 192 -16.16 -3.52 -21.80
N TYR A 193 -15.65 -3.89 -20.62
CA TYR A 193 -16.47 -4.21 -19.46
C TYR A 193 -17.30 -3.02 -19.01
N THR A 194 -16.68 -1.87 -18.77
CA THR A 194 -17.36 -0.67 -18.24
C THR A 194 -18.38 -0.08 -19.22
N GLN A 195 -18.24 -0.32 -20.53
CA GLN A 195 -19.17 0.16 -21.55
C GLN A 195 -20.32 -0.83 -21.86
N LYS A 196 -20.35 -2.02 -21.26
CA LYS A 196 -21.43 -3.01 -21.49
C LYS A 196 -22.82 -2.47 -21.15
N ALA A 197 -22.91 -1.67 -20.08
CA ALA A 197 -24.12 -0.97 -19.66
C ALA A 197 -23.71 0.28 -18.88
N ALA A 198 -24.59 1.28 -18.84
CA ALA A 198 -24.32 2.54 -18.14
C ALA A 198 -24.09 2.37 -16.62
N ASP A 199 -24.58 1.26 -16.06
CA ASP A 199 -24.50 0.87 -14.65
C ASP A 199 -23.66 -0.40 -14.42
N ASN A 200 -22.87 -0.84 -15.41
CA ASN A 200 -22.07 -2.05 -15.23
C ASN A 200 -20.93 -1.82 -14.22
N GLU A 201 -21.09 -2.39 -13.02
CA GLU A 201 -20.18 -2.20 -11.90
C GLU A 201 -19.12 -3.31 -11.85
N ILE A 202 -17.88 -2.93 -11.54
CA ILE A 202 -16.87 -3.89 -11.10
C ILE A 202 -17.23 -4.24 -9.66
N ALA A 203 -17.48 -5.51 -9.41
CA ALA A 203 -17.88 -6.01 -8.10
C ALA A 203 -17.16 -7.34 -7.86
N PHE A 204 -15.94 -7.26 -7.32
CA PHE A 204 -15.20 -8.41 -6.81
C PHE A 204 -16.05 -9.36 -5.94
N PRO A 205 -15.73 -10.65 -5.89
CA PRO A 205 -16.50 -11.59 -5.09
C PRO A 205 -16.47 -11.22 -3.59
N ILE A 206 -17.61 -11.38 -2.93
CA ILE A 206 -17.72 -11.38 -1.46
C ILE A 206 -17.65 -12.81 -0.93
N ASP A 207 -17.35 -12.96 0.35
CA ASP A 207 -17.31 -14.27 1.01
C ASP A 207 -18.69 -14.99 1.03
N SER A 208 -18.60 -16.32 1.11
CA SER A 208 -19.75 -17.21 1.24
C SER A 208 -19.31 -18.51 1.92
N GLU A 209 -19.52 -18.60 3.22
CA GLU A 209 -19.20 -19.81 4.00
C GLU A 209 -19.86 -21.08 3.43
N SER A 210 -21.12 -20.99 2.98
CA SER A 210 -21.84 -22.12 2.35
C SER A 210 -21.25 -22.59 1.02
N LYS A 211 -20.46 -21.74 0.35
CA LYS A 211 -19.76 -22.06 -0.90
C LYS A 211 -18.26 -22.26 -0.66
N HIS A 212 -17.82 -22.21 0.59
CA HIS A 212 -16.41 -22.25 0.99
C HIS A 212 -15.52 -21.23 0.25
N SER A 213 -16.05 -20.03 -0.01
CA SER A 213 -15.31 -18.96 -0.70
C SER A 213 -15.05 -17.79 0.23
N HIS A 214 -13.83 -17.25 0.17
CA HIS A 214 -13.39 -16.14 1.03
C HIS A 214 -13.68 -14.75 0.46
N GLY A 215 -14.24 -14.66 -0.75
CA GLY A 215 -14.31 -13.39 -1.47
C GLY A 215 -12.94 -12.98 -2.02
N ALA A 216 -12.82 -11.75 -2.51
CA ALA A 216 -11.53 -11.22 -2.96
C ALA A 216 -10.64 -10.86 -1.77
N ILE A 217 -9.37 -11.26 -1.87
CA ILE A 217 -8.33 -10.89 -0.90
C ILE A 217 -7.06 -10.48 -1.67
N GLU A 218 -6.59 -9.27 -1.38
CA GLU A 218 -5.31 -8.74 -1.84
C GLU A 218 -4.37 -8.63 -0.64
N VAL A 219 -3.12 -9.06 -0.81
CA VAL A 219 -2.05 -8.86 0.16
C VAL A 219 -0.91 -8.08 -0.48
N LYS A 220 -0.34 -7.16 0.29
CA LYS A 220 0.87 -6.43 -0.11
C LYS A 220 1.94 -6.63 0.96
N PHE A 221 3.17 -6.83 0.54
CA PHE A 221 4.32 -6.99 1.42
C PHE A 221 5.36 -5.91 1.17
N ALA A 222 6.08 -5.54 2.23
CA ALA A 222 7.27 -4.70 2.20
C ALA A 222 8.43 -5.49 2.78
N TRP A 223 9.52 -5.58 2.01
CA TRP A 223 10.69 -6.40 2.30
C TRP A 223 11.95 -5.54 2.33
N LYS A 224 12.76 -5.63 3.38
CA LYS A 224 14.10 -5.02 3.40
C LYS A 224 15.16 -6.08 3.16
N GLU A 225 16.27 -5.68 2.54
CA GLU A 225 17.48 -6.51 2.53
C GLU A 225 18.13 -6.48 3.91
N LEU A 226 18.41 -7.66 4.47
CA LEU A 226 19.04 -7.78 5.78
C LEU A 226 20.54 -7.55 5.65
N GLY A 227 21.05 -6.57 6.41
CA GLY A 227 22.45 -6.19 6.46
C GLY A 227 23.15 -6.69 7.74
N PRO A 228 24.46 -6.43 7.87
CA PRO A 228 25.25 -6.85 9.03
C PRO A 228 24.76 -6.30 10.38
N ASN A 229 24.02 -5.20 10.36
CA ASN A 229 23.49 -4.57 11.57
C ASN A 229 22.17 -5.20 12.02
N ASP A 230 21.54 -6.06 11.22
CA ASP A 230 20.21 -6.60 11.51
C ASP A 230 20.24 -7.91 12.30
N ASP A 231 19.40 -7.99 13.32
CA ASP A 231 19.13 -9.24 14.02
C ASP A 231 18.13 -10.07 13.21
N ARG A 232 18.66 -10.90 12.32
CA ARG A 232 17.91 -11.82 11.46
C ARG A 232 16.84 -12.62 12.22
N SER A 233 17.09 -13.01 13.48
CA SER A 233 16.17 -13.86 14.25
C SER A 233 14.83 -13.18 14.58
N ARG A 234 14.74 -11.87 14.35
CA ARG A 234 13.54 -11.05 14.59
C ARG A 234 12.66 -10.83 13.36
N PHE A 235 13.09 -11.32 12.20
CA PHE A 235 12.37 -11.16 10.94
C PHE A 235 11.85 -12.50 10.45
N PHE A 236 10.67 -12.51 9.85
CA PHE A 236 10.33 -13.56 8.89
C PHE A 236 11.14 -13.32 7.61
N THR A 237 11.89 -14.33 7.17
CA THR A 237 12.92 -14.14 6.15
C THR A 237 12.77 -15.06 4.95
N ARG A 238 13.11 -14.57 3.76
CA ARG A 238 13.14 -15.35 2.51
C ARG A 238 14.27 -14.89 1.60
N SER A 239 14.76 -15.78 0.75
CA SER A 239 15.55 -15.37 -0.42
C SER A 239 14.58 -14.86 -1.48
N ILE A 240 14.80 -13.63 -1.97
CA ILE A 240 13.94 -12.99 -2.95
C ILE A 240 14.76 -12.50 -4.13
N ARG A 241 14.30 -12.75 -5.35
CA ARG A 241 14.89 -12.18 -6.56
C ARG A 241 14.28 -10.81 -6.82
N VAL A 242 15.10 -9.77 -6.89
CA VAL A 242 14.67 -8.39 -7.09
C VAL A 242 15.18 -7.85 -8.41
N GLN A 243 14.37 -7.03 -9.07
CA GLN A 243 14.80 -6.21 -10.20
C GLN A 243 15.42 -4.91 -9.69
N LEU A 244 16.59 -4.55 -10.21
CA LEU A 244 17.29 -3.33 -9.82
C LEU A 244 16.92 -2.16 -10.73
N SER A 245 16.81 -0.95 -10.15
CA SER A 245 16.65 0.28 -10.93
C SER A 245 18.02 0.75 -11.45
N GLU A 246 18.47 0.14 -12.55
CA GLU A 246 19.81 0.35 -13.10
C GLU A 246 19.79 0.49 -14.62
N PRO A 247 20.74 1.21 -15.23
CA PRO A 247 20.87 1.29 -16.69
C PRO A 247 21.09 -0.09 -17.32
N TYR A 248 20.44 -0.35 -18.46
CA TYR A 248 20.68 -1.56 -19.26
C TYR A 248 20.55 -1.26 -20.76
N SER A 249 21.21 -2.08 -21.59
CA SER A 249 21.24 -1.85 -23.04
C SER A 249 19.95 -2.32 -23.72
N ALA A 250 19.65 -1.74 -24.89
CA ALA A 250 18.54 -2.19 -25.71
C ALA A 250 18.62 -3.70 -26.02
N GLY A 251 17.51 -4.41 -25.84
CA GLY A 251 17.43 -5.87 -26.01
C GLY A 251 17.92 -6.68 -24.80
N GLN A 252 18.45 -6.04 -23.75
CA GLN A 252 18.74 -6.71 -22.49
C GLN A 252 17.53 -6.66 -21.55
N LYS A 253 17.42 -7.67 -20.68
CA LYS A 253 16.47 -7.65 -19.56
C LYS A 253 17.01 -6.74 -18.46
N PRO A 254 16.13 -6.12 -17.65
CA PRO A 254 16.55 -5.41 -16.46
C PRO A 254 17.43 -6.29 -15.55
N PRO A 255 18.48 -5.73 -14.94
CA PRO A 255 19.34 -6.48 -14.05
C PRO A 255 18.57 -6.95 -12.82
N THR A 256 18.91 -8.15 -12.34
CA THR A 256 18.29 -8.76 -11.16
C THR A 256 19.35 -9.22 -10.18
N ARG A 257 18.96 -9.34 -8.90
CA ARG A 257 19.81 -9.85 -7.83
C ARG A 257 18.98 -10.65 -6.84
N GLU A 258 19.57 -11.67 -6.22
CA GLU A 258 18.98 -12.32 -5.05
C GLU A 258 19.39 -11.58 -3.78
N ILE A 259 18.41 -11.34 -2.89
CA ILE A 259 18.62 -10.72 -1.58
C ILE A 259 18.11 -11.63 -0.48
N ASP A 260 18.78 -11.59 0.67
CA ASP A 260 18.24 -12.13 1.91
C ASP A 260 17.30 -11.07 2.52
N ALA A 261 16.00 -11.32 2.40
CA ALA A 261 14.98 -10.34 2.73
C ALA A 261 14.32 -10.64 4.07
N GLY A 262 14.01 -9.57 4.83
CA GLY A 262 13.19 -9.61 6.03
C GLY A 262 11.87 -8.85 5.82
N LEU A 263 10.75 -9.44 6.24
CA LEU A 263 9.44 -8.79 6.16
C LEU A 263 9.37 -7.62 7.15
N VAL A 264 9.02 -6.43 6.65
CA VAL A 264 8.89 -5.19 7.45
C VAL A 264 7.49 -4.61 7.46
N GLY A 265 6.62 -4.98 6.50
CA GLY A 265 5.23 -4.54 6.49
C GLY A 265 4.34 -5.45 5.67
N MET A 266 3.06 -5.55 6.05
CA MET A 266 2.06 -6.35 5.35
C MET A 266 0.70 -5.67 5.37
N HIS A 267 0.08 -5.49 4.20
CA HIS A 267 -1.34 -5.15 4.07
C HIS A 267 -2.15 -6.39 3.72
N ILE A 268 -3.36 -6.41 4.25
CA ILE A 268 -4.36 -7.42 3.96
C ILE A 268 -5.68 -6.68 3.70
N ALA A 269 -6.17 -6.77 2.47
CA ALA A 269 -7.44 -6.22 2.07
C ALA A 269 -8.41 -7.37 1.80
N MET A 270 -9.57 -7.41 2.46
CA MET A 270 -10.56 -8.48 2.33
C MET A 270 -11.91 -7.91 1.97
N ARG A 271 -12.54 -8.41 0.90
CA ARG A 271 -13.91 -8.07 0.57
C ARG A 271 -14.88 -9.10 1.13
N THR A 272 -15.63 -8.70 2.15
CA THR A 272 -16.56 -9.59 2.85
C THR A 272 -18.00 -9.09 2.79
N ARG A 273 -18.93 -9.90 3.29
CA ARG A 273 -20.36 -9.60 3.36
C ARG A 273 -20.68 -8.58 4.43
N SER A 274 -19.94 -8.50 5.53
CA SER A 274 -20.06 -7.40 6.49
C SER A 274 -19.54 -6.08 5.92
N SER A 275 -18.56 -6.15 5.01
CA SER A 275 -17.77 -5.00 4.58
C SER A 275 -17.57 -5.01 3.06
N PRO A 276 -18.62 -4.65 2.29
CA PRO A 276 -18.56 -4.64 0.82
C PRO A 276 -17.61 -3.56 0.27
N GLU A 277 -17.30 -2.50 1.05
CA GLU A 277 -16.23 -1.52 0.83
C GLU A 277 -14.84 -1.98 1.34
N TRP A 278 -14.70 -3.29 1.55
CA TRP A 278 -13.50 -3.97 2.01
C TRP A 278 -13.09 -3.67 3.47
N ILE A 279 -12.36 -4.62 4.05
CA ILE A 279 -11.66 -4.53 5.33
C ILE A 279 -10.18 -4.38 5.02
N TRP A 280 -9.49 -3.47 5.69
CA TRP A 280 -8.11 -3.10 5.39
C TRP A 280 -7.26 -3.18 6.66
N ALA A 281 -6.44 -4.22 6.78
CA ALA A 281 -5.53 -4.39 7.90
C ALA A 281 -4.09 -4.07 7.50
N THR A 282 -3.35 -3.40 8.37
CA THR A 282 -1.93 -3.11 8.16
C THR A 282 -1.06 -3.51 9.33
N PHE A 283 -0.01 -4.29 9.04
CA PHE A 283 0.94 -4.82 9.99
C PHE A 283 2.33 -4.26 9.74
N GLU A 284 3.09 -4.10 10.82
CA GLU A 284 4.48 -3.65 10.78
C GLU A 284 5.37 -4.56 11.62
N GLN A 285 6.64 -4.64 11.23
CA GLN A 285 7.69 -5.17 12.09
C GLN A 285 8.02 -4.11 13.16
N ILE A 286 8.12 -4.54 14.43
CA ILE A 286 8.14 -3.60 15.57
C ILE A 286 9.36 -2.67 15.62
N ASP A 287 10.46 -3.04 14.98
CA ASP A 287 11.71 -2.28 14.89
C ASP A 287 11.73 -1.31 13.71
N ASN A 288 10.63 -1.07 12.99
CA ASN A 288 10.65 -0.18 11.82
C ASN A 288 11.12 1.25 12.15
N VAL A 289 10.47 1.90 13.11
CA VAL A 289 10.69 3.33 13.44
C VAL A 289 11.03 3.57 14.90
N ARG A 290 11.15 2.50 15.70
CA ARG A 290 11.46 2.58 17.12
C ARG A 290 12.37 1.46 17.56
N SER A 291 13.10 1.72 18.64
CA SER A 291 13.87 0.72 19.37
C SER A 291 12.96 -0.11 20.28
N ASN A 292 13.27 -1.40 20.41
CA ASN A 292 12.57 -2.33 21.29
C ASN A 292 13.57 -3.11 22.17
N PRO A 293 13.19 -3.54 23.38
CA PRO A 293 14.06 -4.33 24.26
C PRO A 293 14.53 -5.64 23.62
N LEU A 294 15.80 -5.99 23.86
CA LEU A 294 16.38 -7.27 23.44
C LEU A 294 16.42 -8.28 24.60
N PRO A 295 16.28 -9.61 24.33
CA PRO A 295 16.31 -10.65 25.38
C PRO A 295 17.59 -10.66 26.25
N GLY A 296 18.73 -10.22 25.70
CA GLY A 296 20.02 -10.14 26.40
C GLY A 296 20.33 -8.79 27.05
N GLY A 297 19.36 -7.86 27.07
CA GLY A 297 19.58 -6.47 27.47
C GLY A 297 19.95 -5.57 26.28
N GLY A 298 19.77 -4.26 26.46
CA GLY A 298 19.91 -3.27 25.38
C GLY A 298 18.64 -3.07 24.56
N GLN A 299 18.78 -2.41 23.42
CA GLN A 299 17.69 -1.99 22.53
C GLN A 299 18.03 -2.35 21.09
N SER A 300 17.04 -2.74 20.30
CA SER A 300 17.19 -2.86 18.84
C SER A 300 17.44 -1.49 18.20
N HIS A 301 18.10 -1.48 17.05
CA HIS A 301 18.18 -0.31 16.17
C HIS A 301 16.91 -0.26 15.29
N PRO A 302 16.35 0.94 15.03
CA PRO A 302 15.26 1.05 14.08
C PRO A 302 15.73 0.79 12.64
N ASN A 303 14.92 0.09 11.84
CA ASN A 303 15.21 -0.22 10.44
C ASN A 303 15.23 1.01 9.53
N PHE A 304 14.45 2.04 9.88
CA PHE A 304 14.18 3.20 9.03
C PHE A 304 14.36 4.55 9.76
N PHE A 305 14.90 4.56 10.97
CA PHE A 305 15.07 5.79 11.74
C PHE A 305 16.38 5.83 12.49
N ASN A 306 17.15 6.89 12.29
CA ASN A 306 18.33 7.21 13.07
C ASN A 306 18.01 8.42 13.97
N PRO A 307 17.93 8.25 15.31
CA PRO A 307 17.63 9.35 16.23
C PRO A 307 18.73 10.42 16.28
N HIS A 308 19.90 10.17 15.70
CA HIS A 308 21.02 11.12 15.60
C HIS A 308 21.09 11.85 14.25
N SER A 309 20.13 11.62 13.35
CA SER A 309 20.07 12.30 12.05
C SER A 309 19.33 13.64 12.14
N ASP A 310 19.88 14.67 11.50
CA ASP A 310 19.23 15.99 11.34
C ASP A 310 18.33 16.06 10.09
N ALA A 311 18.28 15.01 9.27
CA ALA A 311 17.45 14.98 8.07
C ALA A 311 15.95 15.02 8.42
N MET A 312 15.21 15.80 7.65
CA MET A 312 13.74 15.88 7.77
C MET A 312 13.12 14.49 7.55
N PRO A 313 12.23 14.04 8.44
CA PRO A 313 11.55 12.77 8.26
C PRO A 313 10.62 12.73 7.05
N ASN A 314 10.34 11.52 6.58
CA ASN A 314 9.35 11.20 5.55
C ASN A 314 9.56 11.98 4.23
N GLN A 315 10.82 12.27 3.89
CA GLN A 315 11.19 12.95 2.65
C GLN A 315 11.61 11.95 1.57
N LEU A 316 11.08 12.16 0.37
CA LEU A 316 11.46 11.38 -0.80
C LEU A 316 12.92 11.66 -1.16
N PRO A 317 13.72 10.63 -1.52
CA PRO A 317 15.06 10.87 -2.06
C PRO A 317 15.00 11.73 -3.33
N PRO A 318 15.97 12.63 -3.57
CA PRO A 318 16.02 13.39 -4.81
C PRO A 318 16.19 12.47 -6.02
N LYS A 319 15.45 12.75 -7.09
CA LYS A 319 15.60 12.06 -8.37
C LYS A 319 16.97 12.36 -8.98
N ASN A 320 17.55 11.38 -9.66
CA ASN A 320 18.89 11.48 -10.26
C ASN A 320 18.98 10.90 -11.68
N ALA A 321 17.84 10.51 -12.26
CA ALA A 321 17.79 9.84 -13.55
C ALA A 321 16.57 10.21 -14.38
N THR A 322 16.63 9.95 -15.68
CA THR A 322 15.49 9.95 -16.62
C THR A 322 15.34 8.59 -17.28
N LEU A 323 14.17 8.29 -17.86
CA LEU A 323 13.98 7.04 -18.59
C LEU A 323 14.49 7.19 -20.02
N ASP A 324 15.38 6.27 -20.44
CA ASP A 324 15.80 6.16 -21.83
C ASP A 324 14.59 5.79 -22.72
N PRO A 325 14.25 6.58 -23.76
CA PRO A 325 13.07 6.32 -24.57
C PRO A 325 13.11 5.00 -25.39
N LYS A 326 14.29 4.44 -25.63
CA LYS A 326 14.48 3.19 -26.39
C LYS A 326 14.41 1.97 -25.49
N THR A 327 15.03 2.04 -24.32
CA THR A 327 15.16 0.88 -23.42
C THR A 327 14.14 0.90 -22.29
N GLY A 328 13.67 2.08 -21.89
CA GLY A 328 12.90 2.28 -20.66
C GLY A 328 13.74 2.12 -19.38
N SER A 329 15.07 2.02 -19.50
CA SER A 329 15.97 1.96 -18.34
C SER A 329 16.22 3.34 -17.76
N PRO A 330 16.46 3.48 -16.45
CA PRO A 330 16.95 4.73 -15.89
C PRO A 330 18.36 5.03 -16.43
N VAL A 331 18.62 6.27 -16.80
CA VAL A 331 19.93 6.79 -17.18
C VAL A 331 20.25 8.04 -16.37
N ILE A 332 21.52 8.25 -16.04
CA ILE A 332 21.95 9.39 -15.21
C ILE A 332 21.49 10.69 -15.87
N GLU A 333 20.82 11.54 -15.09
CA GLU A 333 20.40 12.87 -15.51
C GLU A 333 21.25 13.92 -14.76
N PRO A 334 22.19 14.60 -15.44
CA PRO A 334 23.05 15.60 -14.81
C PRO A 334 22.29 16.84 -14.30
N ASP A 335 21.11 17.12 -14.85
CA ASP A 335 20.26 18.25 -14.46
C ASP A 335 19.13 17.78 -13.52
N PRO A 336 19.24 18.01 -12.19
CA PRO A 336 18.24 17.54 -11.24
C PRO A 336 16.82 18.00 -11.54
N ALA A 337 16.64 19.14 -12.23
CA ALA A 337 15.33 19.65 -12.60
C ALA A 337 14.65 18.83 -13.71
N LYS A 338 15.42 18.03 -14.47
CA LYS A 338 14.93 17.13 -15.51
C LYS A 338 14.78 15.69 -15.04
N ALA A 339 15.35 15.34 -13.89
CA ALA A 339 15.31 13.99 -13.37
C ALA A 339 13.86 13.56 -13.08
N THR A 340 13.43 12.46 -13.69
CA THR A 340 12.08 11.91 -13.56
C THR A 340 12.02 10.63 -12.74
N THR A 341 13.16 9.96 -12.51
CA THR A 341 13.30 8.69 -11.80
C THR A 341 14.63 8.59 -11.02
N TRP A 342 14.93 7.41 -10.48
CA TRP A 342 16.10 7.11 -9.64
C TRP A 342 16.91 5.94 -10.20
N ILE A 343 18.23 6.02 -10.04
CA ILE A 343 19.17 4.90 -10.16
C ILE A 343 19.50 4.41 -8.75
N GLU A 344 19.40 3.10 -8.54
CA GLU A 344 19.49 2.48 -7.22
C GLU A 344 20.86 2.67 -6.57
N HIS A 345 21.97 2.36 -7.26
CA HIS A 345 23.31 2.51 -6.69
C HIS A 345 23.71 3.95 -6.36
N LEU A 346 22.98 4.95 -6.88
CA LEU A 346 23.17 6.37 -6.58
C LEU A 346 22.20 6.88 -5.50
N THR A 347 21.23 6.06 -5.09
CA THR A 347 20.16 6.43 -4.15
C THR A 347 20.28 5.60 -2.88
N THR A 348 21.34 5.84 -2.12
CA THR A 348 21.71 5.04 -0.93
C THR A 348 21.59 5.80 0.39
N THR A 349 21.29 7.10 0.36
CA THR A 349 21.06 7.89 1.58
C THR A 349 19.81 7.39 2.31
N PRO A 350 19.91 6.95 3.57
CA PRO A 350 18.76 6.46 4.32
C PRO A 350 17.65 7.50 4.47
N VAL A 351 16.41 7.09 4.20
CA VAL A 351 15.23 7.89 4.51
C VAL A 351 15.00 7.79 6.01
N GLN A 352 14.83 8.94 6.66
CA GLN A 352 14.43 8.98 8.07
C GLN A 352 12.91 8.88 8.14
N VAL A 353 12.38 7.78 8.66
CA VAL A 353 10.96 7.52 8.74
C VAL A 353 10.46 7.76 10.15
N THR A 354 9.40 8.53 10.27
CA THR A 354 8.67 8.69 11.54
C THR A 354 7.19 8.43 11.30
N ARG A 355 6.51 7.97 12.35
CA ARG A 355 5.05 7.94 12.38
C ARG A 355 4.53 9.30 12.80
N VAL A 356 3.71 9.92 11.96
CA VAL A 356 3.03 11.16 12.32
C VAL A 356 1.92 10.84 13.32
N GLU A 357 2.01 11.40 14.53
CA GLU A 357 0.93 11.31 15.51
C GLU A 357 -0.21 12.24 15.11
N VAL A 358 -1.40 11.66 14.91
CA VAL A 358 -2.60 12.42 14.59
C VAL A 358 -3.37 12.70 15.89
N PRO A 359 -3.51 13.97 16.31
CA PRO A 359 -4.32 14.32 17.48
C PRO A 359 -5.81 14.12 17.20
N THR A 360 -6.60 14.01 18.26
CA THR A 360 -8.06 14.03 18.15
C THR A 360 -8.54 15.43 17.75
N GLN A 361 -9.29 15.53 16.66
CA GLN A 361 -9.81 16.75 16.04
C GLN A 361 -11.35 16.77 16.07
N GLY A 362 -11.94 16.83 17.27
CA GLY A 362 -13.38 16.95 17.45
C GLY A 362 -14.15 15.79 16.81
N THR A 363 -15.09 16.11 15.91
CA THR A 363 -15.91 15.13 15.18
C THR A 363 -15.20 14.48 14.00
N LEU A 364 -14.00 14.94 13.63
CA LEU A 364 -13.27 14.41 12.48
C LEU A 364 -12.77 12.99 12.75
N ASN A 365 -12.08 12.77 13.86
CA ASN A 365 -11.52 11.46 14.23
C ASN A 365 -11.73 11.15 15.73
N PRO A 366 -12.99 11.14 16.22
CA PRO A 366 -13.28 11.05 17.65
C PRO A 366 -12.85 9.71 18.28
N LEU A 367 -12.69 8.65 17.47
CA LEU A 367 -12.41 7.30 17.95
C LEU A 367 -10.98 6.82 17.68
N ASP A 368 -10.24 7.41 16.74
CA ASP A 368 -8.94 6.89 16.27
C ASP A 368 -7.95 6.60 17.41
N LYS A 369 -7.83 7.51 18.39
CA LYS A 369 -6.95 7.31 19.55
C LYS A 369 -7.37 6.11 20.40
N GLN A 370 -8.67 5.95 20.64
CA GLN A 370 -9.21 4.85 21.44
C GLN A 370 -9.09 3.51 20.70
N ILE A 371 -9.28 3.53 19.38
CA ILE A 371 -9.02 2.38 18.49
C ILE A 371 -7.55 1.97 18.60
N ALA A 372 -6.59 2.90 18.44
CA ALA A 372 -5.18 2.60 18.54
C ALA A 372 -4.77 1.97 19.90
N VAL A 373 -5.33 2.48 21.01
CA VAL A 373 -5.12 1.89 22.34
C VAL A 373 -5.71 0.47 22.42
N SER A 374 -6.91 0.27 21.88
CA SER A 374 -7.57 -1.04 21.80
C SER A 374 -6.72 -2.04 21.00
N THR A 375 -6.24 -1.65 19.82
CA THR A 375 -5.39 -2.46 18.94
C THR A 375 -4.07 -2.81 19.63
N ALA A 376 -3.39 -1.85 20.27
CA ALA A 376 -2.16 -2.11 21.02
C ALA A 376 -2.35 -3.12 22.17
N ALA A 377 -3.49 -3.06 22.86
CA ALA A 377 -3.85 -4.06 23.86
C ALA A 377 -4.09 -5.46 23.25
N LEU A 378 -4.57 -5.57 22.00
CA LEU A 378 -4.63 -6.86 21.29
C LEU A 378 -3.24 -7.37 20.98
N ASN A 379 -2.39 -6.50 20.44
CA ASN A 379 -1.04 -6.85 20.03
C ASN A 379 -0.27 -7.44 21.19
N ALA A 380 -0.38 -6.85 22.39
CA ALA A 380 0.23 -7.40 23.60
C ALA A 380 -0.22 -8.83 23.90
N GLN A 381 -1.50 -9.16 23.74
CA GLN A 381 -2.03 -10.51 23.93
C GLN A 381 -1.49 -11.48 22.86
N VAL A 382 -1.57 -11.10 21.59
CA VAL A 382 -1.17 -11.95 20.47
C VAL A 382 0.34 -12.19 20.45
N GLN A 383 1.15 -11.15 20.66
CA GLN A 383 2.60 -11.25 20.74
C GLN A 383 3.05 -12.09 21.95
N ALA A 384 2.35 -12.02 23.08
CA ALA A 384 2.64 -12.89 24.22
C ALA A 384 2.38 -14.36 23.88
N ALA A 385 1.28 -14.68 23.20
CA ALA A 385 0.99 -16.03 22.74
C ALA A 385 1.97 -16.51 21.66
N LEU A 386 2.36 -15.64 20.70
CA LEU A 386 3.37 -15.95 19.68
C LEU A 386 4.76 -16.20 20.29
N ARG A 387 5.12 -15.46 21.33
CA ARG A 387 6.35 -15.69 22.10
C ARG A 387 6.33 -17.06 22.79
N GLN A 388 5.22 -17.43 23.40
CA GLN A 388 5.06 -18.77 23.99
C GLN A 388 5.17 -19.88 22.93
N ALA A 389 4.63 -19.63 21.73
CA ALA A 389 4.77 -20.51 20.58
C ALA A 389 6.16 -20.48 19.93
N ARG A 390 7.08 -19.59 20.39
CA ARG A 390 8.40 -19.35 19.79
C ARG A 390 8.34 -18.96 18.31
N SER A 391 7.28 -18.29 17.89
CA SER A 391 7.14 -17.81 16.53
C SER A 391 7.87 -16.47 16.35
N VAL A 392 8.51 -16.29 15.19
CA VAL A 392 9.11 -15.00 14.81
C VAL A 392 8.06 -13.90 14.67
N PHE A 393 6.80 -14.27 14.43
CA PHE A 393 5.72 -13.30 14.30
C PHE A 393 5.40 -12.52 15.59
N GLN A 394 6.02 -12.88 16.73
CA GLN A 394 5.97 -12.05 17.94
C GLN A 394 6.58 -10.65 17.76
N TYR A 395 7.38 -10.44 16.70
CA TYR A 395 8.01 -9.17 16.36
C TYR A 395 7.22 -8.35 15.34
N TYR A 396 5.94 -8.65 15.18
CA TYR A 396 5.01 -7.96 14.29
C TYR A 396 3.82 -7.45 15.10
N GLU A 397 3.21 -6.37 14.62
CA GLU A 397 2.04 -5.77 15.26
C GLU A 397 1.03 -5.26 14.24
N LEU A 398 -0.25 -5.34 14.59
CA LEU A 398 -1.32 -4.67 13.85
C LEU A 398 -1.27 -3.17 14.19
N ILE A 399 -1.15 -2.30 13.21
CA ILE A 399 -1.26 -0.86 13.42
C ILE A 399 -2.74 -0.45 13.52
N GLY A 400 -3.61 -1.13 12.75
CA GLY A 400 -5.05 -0.97 12.81
C GLY A 400 -5.77 -1.70 11.68
N THR A 401 -7.10 -1.78 11.82
CA THR A 401 -8.00 -2.32 10.80
C THR A 401 -9.03 -1.28 10.42
N GLN A 402 -9.08 -0.91 9.15
CA GLN A 402 -10.11 -0.03 8.60
C GLN A 402 -11.28 -0.83 8.03
N TRP A 403 -12.51 -0.44 8.39
CA TRP A 403 -13.72 -1.12 7.95
C TRP A 403 -14.91 -0.14 7.89
N PRO A 404 -15.92 -0.41 7.04
CA PRO A 404 -17.09 0.46 6.91
C PRO A 404 -18.06 0.24 8.08
N VAL A 405 -18.27 1.27 8.90
CA VAL A 405 -19.26 1.23 10.00
C VAL A 405 -20.68 1.19 9.45
N ARG A 406 -20.95 1.94 8.37
CA ARG A 406 -22.26 1.99 7.72
C ARG A 406 -22.13 1.59 6.24
N PRO A 407 -22.14 0.28 5.90
CA PRO A 407 -22.04 -0.18 4.52
C PRO A 407 -22.99 0.56 3.58
N ASN A 408 -22.51 0.96 2.40
CA ASN A 408 -23.19 1.79 1.41
C ASN A 408 -23.48 3.26 1.80
N ALA A 409 -23.03 3.75 2.96
CA ALA A 409 -23.05 5.20 3.22
C ALA A 409 -22.26 5.92 2.10
N PRO A 410 -22.79 7.01 1.53
CA PRO A 410 -22.19 7.62 0.34
C PRO A 410 -20.88 8.34 0.67
N ALA A 411 -20.01 8.45 -0.32
CA ALA A 411 -18.82 9.28 -0.24
C ALA A 411 -19.16 10.77 -0.41
N PHE A 412 -18.38 11.64 0.24
CA PHE A 412 -18.48 13.08 0.12
C PHE A 412 -17.32 13.64 -0.72
N ALA A 413 -17.65 14.35 -1.79
CA ALA A 413 -16.63 14.91 -2.68
C ALA A 413 -15.90 16.10 -2.04
N GLY A 414 -14.60 16.23 -2.32
CA GLY A 414 -13.80 17.37 -1.88
C GLY A 414 -14.17 18.68 -2.59
N GLY A 415 -14.09 19.80 -1.86
CA GLY A 415 -14.42 21.15 -2.33
C GLY A 415 -14.16 22.22 -1.25
N ASN A 416 -14.37 23.50 -1.58
CA ASN A 416 -14.17 24.59 -0.63
C ASN A 416 -15.24 24.52 0.48
N ARG A 417 -14.82 24.53 1.75
CA ARG A 417 -15.67 24.35 2.94
C ARG A 417 -16.37 22.98 2.96
N SER A 418 -15.67 21.96 2.49
CA SER A 418 -16.15 20.56 2.52
C SER A 418 -15.55 19.76 3.68
N ALA A 419 -14.51 20.29 4.35
CA ALA A 419 -13.97 19.67 5.55
C ALA A 419 -14.86 19.98 6.77
N PRO A 420 -15.03 19.02 7.69
CA PRO A 420 -14.36 17.72 7.74
C PRO A 420 -15.03 16.61 6.91
N GLU A 421 -16.23 16.81 6.35
CA GLU A 421 -17.04 15.76 5.72
C GLU A 421 -16.34 15.07 4.55
N SER A 422 -15.60 15.82 3.72
CA SER A 422 -14.80 15.26 2.61
C SER A 422 -13.60 14.42 3.06
N ILE A 423 -13.28 14.43 4.35
CA ILE A 423 -12.22 13.64 4.98
C ILE A 423 -12.83 12.44 5.70
N THR A 424 -13.84 12.68 6.54
CA THR A 424 -14.50 11.62 7.32
C THR A 424 -15.34 10.68 6.45
N HIS A 425 -15.88 11.19 5.35
CA HIS A 425 -16.70 10.44 4.39
C HIS A 425 -16.02 10.36 3.03
N LYS A 426 -14.67 10.41 3.00
CA LYS A 426 -13.89 10.38 1.76
C LYS A 426 -14.22 9.16 0.89
N THR A 427 -14.46 8.02 1.54
CA THR A 427 -14.84 6.76 0.90
C THR A 427 -16.22 6.34 1.40
N PRO A 428 -16.99 5.56 0.60
CA PRO A 428 -18.25 5.00 1.07
C PRO A 428 -18.02 4.14 2.32
N GLY A 429 -19.07 3.99 3.13
CA GLY A 429 -19.06 3.09 4.28
C GLY A 429 -18.76 3.72 5.64
N ASP A 430 -18.39 5.01 5.70
CA ASP A 430 -17.90 5.68 6.93
C ASP A 430 -16.80 4.90 7.62
N VAL A 431 -15.67 4.83 6.94
CA VAL A 431 -14.57 3.96 7.34
C VAL A 431 -13.91 4.48 8.61
N VAL A 432 -13.70 3.58 9.57
CA VAL A 432 -12.97 3.86 10.82
C VAL A 432 -11.80 2.88 10.97
N PRO A 433 -10.68 3.28 11.58
CA PRO A 433 -10.32 4.67 11.94
C PRO A 433 -10.20 5.57 10.70
N VAL A 434 -10.33 6.87 10.89
CA VAL A 434 -10.26 7.84 9.77
C VAL A 434 -8.84 7.92 9.22
N PHE A 435 -7.86 7.93 10.12
CA PHE A 435 -6.43 7.93 9.76
C PHE A 435 -5.77 6.62 10.14
N LEU A 436 -5.08 6.01 9.17
CA LEU A 436 -4.30 4.79 9.37
C LEU A 436 -3.20 4.73 8.31
N VAL A 437 -1.95 4.61 8.72
CA VAL A 437 -0.79 4.54 7.80
C VAL A 437 0.21 3.49 8.22
N ASN A 438 0.80 2.83 7.23
CA ASN A 438 1.97 2.00 7.39
C ASN A 438 3.23 2.81 7.13
N THR A 439 4.17 2.77 8.06
CA THR A 439 5.42 3.52 7.95
C THR A 439 6.31 3.08 6.79
N THR A 440 6.12 1.87 6.26
CA THR A 440 6.93 1.30 5.16
C THR A 440 6.18 1.20 3.83
N MET A 441 4.89 1.51 3.78
CA MET A 441 4.09 1.52 2.54
C MET A 441 3.45 2.88 2.23
N GLU A 442 3.28 3.74 3.24
CA GLU A 442 2.74 5.11 3.13
C GLU A 442 3.67 6.18 3.76
N THR A 443 4.99 5.94 3.84
CA THR A 443 5.99 6.89 4.39
C THR A 443 5.72 8.31 3.92
N TYR A 444 5.55 8.50 2.61
CA TYR A 444 5.47 9.82 1.99
C TYR A 444 4.08 10.46 1.99
N PHE A 445 3.05 9.72 2.41
CA PHE A 445 1.70 10.27 2.66
C PHE A 445 1.59 10.90 4.03
N GLN A 446 2.65 10.89 4.85
CA GLN A 446 2.64 11.47 6.19
C GLN A 446 3.14 12.93 6.15
N LYS A 447 2.30 13.85 5.67
CA LYS A 447 2.64 15.28 5.49
C LYS A 447 2.52 16.12 6.77
N GLY A 448 1.87 15.61 7.81
CA GLY A 448 1.62 16.39 9.04
C GLY A 448 0.50 17.42 8.86
N LEU A 449 0.53 18.52 9.61
CA LEU A 449 -0.53 19.53 9.56
C LEU A 449 -0.51 20.31 8.23
N GLN A 450 -1.63 20.28 7.49
CA GLN A 450 -1.82 20.99 6.23
C GLN A 450 -3.28 21.49 6.08
N PRO A 451 -3.57 22.45 5.17
CA PRO A 451 -4.96 22.77 4.82
C PRO A 451 -5.69 21.58 4.18
N ALA A 452 -7.01 21.52 4.32
CA ALA A 452 -7.85 20.51 3.71
C ALA A 452 -7.96 20.72 2.18
N GLY A 453 -7.95 19.65 1.41
CA GLY A 453 -7.58 19.74 -0.01
C GLY A 453 -6.06 19.70 -0.16
N PRO A 454 -5.53 20.06 -1.33
CA PRO A 454 -5.01 19.04 -2.26
C PRO A 454 -4.61 17.76 -1.51
N LEU A 455 -5.61 16.97 -1.11
CA LEU A 455 -5.37 15.57 -0.78
C LEU A 455 -4.72 14.99 -2.03
N GLU A 456 -3.73 14.09 -1.87
CA GLU A 456 -2.86 13.66 -2.97
C GLU A 456 -3.66 13.13 -4.18
N GLN A 457 -4.92 12.80 -3.93
CA GLN A 457 -5.93 12.28 -4.84
C GLN A 457 -6.76 13.31 -5.65
N ASP A 458 -6.55 14.61 -5.49
CA ASP A 458 -7.25 15.61 -6.29
C ASP A 458 -6.43 16.00 -7.52
N ASP A 459 -6.68 15.33 -8.65
CA ASP A 459 -6.07 15.64 -9.95
C ASP A 459 -6.62 16.94 -10.58
N ARG A 460 -7.62 17.57 -9.96
CA ARG A 460 -8.11 18.91 -10.34
C ARG A 460 -7.12 20.00 -9.94
N LEU A 461 -6.12 19.70 -9.11
CA LEU A 461 -5.15 20.67 -8.57
C LEU A 461 -3.72 20.31 -8.98
N ALA A 462 -3.06 21.24 -9.68
CA ALA A 462 -1.64 21.17 -9.96
C ALA A 462 -0.81 21.20 -8.66
N ASP A 463 0.40 20.64 -8.69
CA ASP A 463 1.34 20.74 -7.56
C ASP A 463 1.58 22.22 -7.21
N GLY A 464 1.40 22.56 -5.93
CA GLY A 464 1.50 23.94 -5.44
C GLY A 464 0.25 24.81 -5.68
N ALA A 465 -0.87 24.25 -6.17
CA ALA A 465 -2.13 24.97 -6.23
C ALA A 465 -2.58 25.43 -4.82
N PRO A 466 -3.22 26.61 -4.72
CA PRO A 466 -3.72 27.09 -3.44
C PRO A 466 -4.73 26.10 -2.86
N PRO A 467 -4.78 25.95 -1.53
CA PRO A 467 -5.70 25.02 -0.90
C PRO A 467 -7.15 25.39 -1.26
N ILE A 468 -7.91 24.37 -1.64
CA ILE A 468 -9.34 24.54 -1.92
C ILE A 468 -10.10 24.82 -0.62
N ASP A 469 -9.63 24.29 0.52
CA ASP A 469 -10.22 24.48 1.84
C ASP A 469 -9.11 24.84 2.86
N ASN A 470 -9.29 25.93 3.62
CA ASN A 470 -8.28 26.39 4.57
C ASN A 470 -8.35 25.67 5.93
N THR A 471 -9.25 24.71 6.10
CA THR A 471 -9.41 23.95 7.36
C THR A 471 -8.13 23.17 7.66
N PRO A 472 -7.47 23.38 8.81
CA PRO A 472 -6.24 22.66 9.14
C PRO A 472 -6.53 21.21 9.52
N VAL A 473 -5.90 20.27 8.82
CA VAL A 473 -6.07 18.82 8.97
C VAL A 473 -4.72 18.11 8.93
N PHE A 474 -4.63 16.92 9.49
CA PHE A 474 -3.44 16.10 9.31
C PHE A 474 -3.48 15.45 7.93
N GLY A 475 -2.54 15.83 7.09
CA GLY A 475 -2.28 15.27 5.78
C GLY A 475 -1.68 13.89 5.90
N THR A 476 -2.51 12.94 6.26
CA THR A 476 -2.17 11.54 6.24
C THR A 476 -3.30 10.78 5.56
N GLU A 477 -2.97 9.96 4.57
CA GLU A 477 -3.95 9.22 3.80
C GLU A 477 -3.84 7.74 4.11
N SER A 478 -4.99 7.10 4.25
CA SER A 478 -5.06 5.67 4.44
C SER A 478 -5.08 4.90 3.13
N CYS A 479 -4.79 3.60 3.22
CA CYS A 479 -4.92 2.64 2.13
C CYS A 479 -6.28 2.77 1.44
N VAL A 480 -7.36 2.87 2.23
CA VAL A 480 -8.73 2.94 1.71
C VAL A 480 -8.94 4.16 0.83
N GLY A 481 -8.43 5.32 1.24
CA GLY A 481 -8.51 6.54 0.44
C GLY A 481 -7.83 6.36 -0.92
N CYS A 482 -6.60 5.82 -0.93
CA CYS A 482 -5.84 5.65 -2.17
C CYS A 482 -6.48 4.63 -3.11
N HIS A 483 -6.95 3.52 -2.55
CA HIS A 483 -7.64 2.46 -3.28
C HIS A 483 -8.98 2.92 -3.83
N TYR A 484 -9.75 3.70 -3.06
CA TYR A 484 -11.00 4.29 -3.52
C TYR A 484 -10.76 5.19 -4.73
N SER A 485 -9.69 5.99 -4.72
CA SER A 485 -9.33 6.92 -5.79
C SER A 485 -8.84 6.27 -7.09
N ALA A 486 -8.78 4.94 -7.15
CA ALA A 486 -8.48 4.23 -8.38
C ALA A 486 -9.75 3.82 -9.14
N GLY A 487 -9.87 4.28 -10.39
CA GLY A 487 -10.90 3.91 -11.35
C GLY A 487 -10.41 2.93 -12.41
N ALA A 488 -11.30 2.08 -12.92
CA ALA A 488 -11.02 1.29 -14.11
C ALA A 488 -11.08 2.16 -15.36
N ALA A 489 -10.43 1.71 -16.44
CA ALA A 489 -10.49 2.42 -17.72
C ALA A 489 -11.92 2.38 -18.29
N VAL A 490 -12.47 3.56 -18.58
CA VAL A 490 -13.81 3.76 -19.16
C VAL A 490 -13.77 4.21 -20.62
N GLY A 491 -12.58 4.56 -21.11
CA GLY A 491 -12.36 4.89 -22.51
C GLY A 491 -10.90 5.24 -22.81
N PHE A 492 -10.69 5.84 -23.98
CA PHE A 492 -9.39 6.35 -24.41
C PHE A 492 -9.56 7.76 -24.97
N ARG A 493 -8.57 8.63 -24.72
CA ARG A 493 -8.59 10.02 -25.20
C ARG A 493 -8.59 10.06 -26.73
N ARG A 494 -9.39 10.96 -27.29
CA ARG A 494 -9.48 11.21 -28.73
C ARG A 494 -8.95 12.59 -29.10
N LYS A 495 -8.44 12.72 -30.31
CA LYS A 495 -8.11 13.96 -30.99
C LYS A 495 -9.39 14.55 -31.61
N GLU A 496 -9.32 15.80 -32.07
CA GLU A 496 -10.42 16.47 -32.76
C GLU A 496 -10.85 15.75 -34.05
N ASP A 497 -9.90 15.10 -34.74
CA ASP A 497 -10.16 14.29 -35.94
C ASP A 497 -10.83 12.93 -35.66
N GLY A 498 -11.15 12.64 -34.39
CA GLY A 498 -11.74 11.38 -33.96
C GLY A 498 -10.74 10.24 -33.74
N GLY A 499 -9.46 10.40 -34.12
CA GLY A 499 -8.38 9.45 -33.87
C GLY A 499 -7.99 9.40 -32.39
N PHE A 500 -7.25 8.37 -31.97
CA PHE A 500 -6.79 8.27 -30.58
C PHE A 500 -5.59 9.19 -30.30
N GLN A 501 -5.55 9.76 -29.10
CA GLN A 501 -4.32 10.33 -28.55
C GLN A 501 -3.41 9.19 -28.07
N LEU A 502 -2.12 9.29 -28.40
CA LEU A 502 -1.11 8.27 -28.09
C LEU A 502 -0.04 8.83 -27.16
N ASP A 503 0.49 7.97 -26.29
CA ASP A 503 1.69 8.25 -25.51
C ASP A 503 2.96 8.13 -26.37
N GLY A 504 4.12 8.42 -25.77
CA GLY A 504 5.42 8.34 -26.46
C GLY A 504 5.78 6.96 -27.02
N ASN A 505 5.08 5.91 -26.59
CA ASN A 505 5.26 4.53 -27.01
C ASN A 505 4.19 4.06 -28.01
N GLY A 506 3.36 4.98 -28.54
CA GLY A 506 2.30 4.64 -29.49
C GLY A 506 1.08 3.96 -28.86
N ARG A 507 0.95 3.97 -27.53
CA ARG A 507 -0.21 3.37 -26.83
C ARG A 507 -1.30 4.41 -26.63
N ARG A 508 -2.55 3.97 -26.68
CA ARG A 508 -3.72 4.82 -26.43
C ARG A 508 -3.71 5.31 -24.98
N ILE A 509 -3.96 6.60 -24.78
CA ILE A 509 -4.03 7.21 -23.45
C ILE A 509 -5.40 6.88 -22.82
N PRO A 510 -5.46 6.11 -21.71
CA PRO A 510 -6.73 5.74 -21.08
C PRO A 510 -7.41 6.94 -20.42
N ILE A 511 -8.72 6.84 -20.30
CA ILE A 511 -9.57 7.67 -19.44
C ILE A 511 -10.04 6.74 -18.32
N PHE A 512 -9.72 7.07 -17.08
CA PHE A 512 -10.17 6.30 -15.91
C PHE A 512 -11.46 6.89 -15.36
N GLY A 513 -12.32 6.02 -14.80
CA GLY A 513 -13.53 6.43 -14.11
C GLY A 513 -13.21 7.33 -12.92
N GLN A 514 -14.10 8.28 -12.65
CA GLN A 514 -14.01 9.15 -11.48
C GLN A 514 -14.93 8.63 -10.37
N ASN A 515 -14.50 8.84 -9.14
CA ASN A 515 -15.34 8.56 -7.98
C ASN A 515 -16.56 9.46 -7.95
N SER A 516 -17.74 8.84 -7.96
CA SER A 516 -19.01 9.51 -7.76
C SER A 516 -19.48 9.39 -6.30
N HIS A 517 -20.57 10.09 -5.95
CA HIS A 517 -21.16 10.06 -4.60
C HIS A 517 -21.47 8.64 -4.07
N PHE A 518 -21.70 7.68 -4.97
CA PHE A 518 -21.89 6.26 -4.64
C PHE A 518 -20.73 5.36 -5.04
N GLY A 519 -19.65 5.92 -5.63
CA GLY A 519 -18.51 5.15 -6.12
C GLY A 519 -18.83 4.23 -7.30
N LYS A 520 -19.74 4.59 -8.21
CA LYS A 520 -20.29 3.62 -9.20
C LYS A 520 -20.00 3.87 -10.68
N SER A 521 -19.47 5.02 -11.08
CA SER A 521 -19.11 5.28 -12.48
C SER A 521 -17.64 4.96 -12.74
N GLY A 522 -17.33 3.72 -13.13
CA GLY A 522 -15.96 3.30 -13.47
C GLY A 522 -15.02 3.16 -12.26
N ASN A 523 -15.57 2.97 -11.06
CA ASN A 523 -14.82 2.63 -9.86
C ASN A 523 -14.20 1.22 -9.98
N ALA A 524 -12.95 1.06 -9.57
CA ALA A 524 -12.23 -0.23 -9.63
C ALA A 524 -12.57 -1.17 -8.46
N ASN A 525 -13.69 -0.94 -7.75
CA ASN A 525 -14.09 -1.60 -6.51
C ASN A 525 -12.95 -1.67 -5.50
N PHE A 526 -12.26 -0.54 -5.31
CA PHE A 526 -11.09 -0.38 -4.45
C PHE A 526 -9.85 -1.22 -4.85
N SER A 527 -9.79 -1.81 -6.06
CA SER A 527 -8.55 -2.41 -6.57
C SER A 527 -7.79 -1.44 -7.46
N TRP A 528 -6.76 -0.79 -6.91
CA TRP A 528 -5.85 0.09 -7.65
C TRP A 528 -5.09 -0.64 -8.77
N LEU A 529 -4.96 -1.96 -8.68
CA LEU A 529 -4.31 -2.80 -9.70
C LEU A 529 -4.91 -2.56 -11.09
N LEU A 530 -6.22 -2.36 -11.19
CA LEU A 530 -6.89 -2.12 -12.47
C LEU A 530 -6.41 -0.82 -13.13
N GLN A 531 -6.22 0.25 -12.36
CA GLN A 531 -5.77 1.53 -12.89
C GLN A 531 -4.27 1.51 -13.23
N ILE A 532 -3.46 0.94 -12.35
CA ILE A 532 -2.01 1.16 -12.35
C ILE A 532 -1.26 0.08 -13.11
N GLU A 533 -1.71 -1.16 -13.03
CA GLU A 533 -0.98 -2.30 -13.59
C GLU A 533 -1.44 -2.65 -15.00
N ALA A 534 -2.72 -2.43 -15.34
CA ALA A 534 -3.25 -2.76 -16.66
C ALA A 534 -2.53 -2.02 -17.80
N ARG A 535 -2.45 -2.69 -18.96
CA ARG A 535 -1.78 -2.20 -20.18
C ARG A 535 -2.67 -2.39 -21.40
N THR A 536 -2.32 -1.69 -22.47
CA THR A 536 -2.86 -1.88 -23.82
C THR A 536 -1.70 -2.00 -24.81
N ALA A 537 -1.93 -2.72 -25.90
CA ALA A 537 -0.99 -2.81 -27.00
C ALA A 537 -0.85 -1.44 -27.72
N PRO A 538 0.35 -1.14 -28.26
CA PRO A 538 0.53 -0.03 -29.20
C PRO A 538 -0.40 -0.19 -30.41
N LEU A 539 -0.82 0.93 -31.01
CA LEU A 539 -1.59 0.86 -32.27
C LEU A 539 -0.70 0.35 -33.42
N PRO A 540 -1.23 -0.50 -34.32
CA PRO A 540 -0.52 -0.93 -35.52
C PRO A 540 -0.03 0.30 -36.32
N ASN A 541 1.23 0.26 -36.77
CA ASN A 541 1.88 1.32 -37.55
C ASN A 541 2.12 2.67 -36.82
N SER A 542 1.96 2.73 -35.49
CA SER A 542 2.46 3.86 -34.71
C SER A 542 3.98 3.74 -34.55
N ALA A 543 4.74 4.58 -35.27
CA ALA A 543 6.18 4.70 -35.03
C ALA A 543 6.39 5.34 -33.63
N PRO A 544 7.38 4.89 -32.83
CA PRO A 544 7.76 5.62 -31.62
C PRO A 544 8.10 7.06 -32.00
N ALA A 545 7.64 8.03 -31.20
CA ALA A 545 7.83 9.44 -31.52
C ALA A 545 9.34 9.73 -31.67
N LYS A 546 9.74 10.35 -32.79
CA LYS A 546 11.09 10.90 -32.91
C LYS A 546 11.28 11.95 -31.80
N PRO A 547 12.43 12.01 -31.12
CA PRO A 547 12.71 13.08 -30.17
C PRO A 547 12.49 14.43 -30.85
N ARG A 548 11.76 15.35 -30.20
CA ARG A 548 11.74 16.74 -30.64
C ARG A 548 13.17 17.25 -30.58
N GLU A 549 13.72 17.67 -31.72
CA GLU A 549 14.93 18.49 -31.70
C GLU A 549 14.63 19.73 -30.84
N PRO A 550 15.60 20.16 -30.00
CA PRO A 550 15.44 21.40 -29.26
C PRO A 550 15.14 22.52 -30.26
N ALA A 551 14.08 23.29 -30.01
CA ALA A 551 13.77 24.45 -30.82
C ALA A 551 15.03 25.33 -30.89
N SER A 552 15.58 25.48 -32.09
CA SER A 552 16.63 26.44 -32.35
C SER A 552 16.10 27.81 -31.95
N PHE A 553 16.69 28.40 -30.92
CA PHE A 553 16.47 29.80 -30.59
C PHE A 553 16.81 30.61 -31.84
N ILE A 554 15.81 31.34 -32.34
CA ILE A 554 16.04 32.40 -33.31
C ILE A 554 16.76 33.49 -32.53
N ASP A 555 18.04 33.66 -32.84
CA ASP A 555 18.85 34.80 -32.42
C ASP A 555 18.28 36.04 -33.12
N ILE A 556 17.55 36.86 -32.37
CA ILE A 556 17.12 38.18 -32.84
C ILE A 556 18.18 39.17 -32.36
N GLY A 557 19.25 39.27 -33.14
CA GLY A 557 20.25 40.32 -33.01
C GLY A 557 19.73 41.65 -33.56
N HIS A 558 19.94 42.69 -32.74
CA HIS A 558 19.81 44.13 -32.98
C HIS A 558 18.41 44.79 -32.91
#